data_AF-G5KIB8-F1
#
_entry.id   AF-G5KIB8-F1
#
_cell.length_a   1.000
_cell.length_b   1.000
_cell.length_c   1.000
_cell.angle_alpha   90.00
_cell.angle_beta   90.00
_cell.angle_gamma   90.00
#
_symmetry.space_group_name_H-M   'P 1'
#
loop_
_entity.id
_entity.type
_entity.pdbx_description
1 polymer ?
#
loop_
_entity_poly.entity_id
_entity_poly.type
_entity_poly.pdbx_seq_one_letter_code
_entity_poly.pdbx_strand_id
1 'polypeptide(L)'
;MVITVMAIGPNKVASGFGPLIVGLVVLGVGFSLGATTGYAINPARDLGPRIMHAILPIPNKGNSNWSYAWIPVVGPIVGGIIGAVCYQMILNVM
;
A
#
# COMPACT_ATOMS: atom_id res chain seq x y z
N MET A 1 -1.60 -2.49 -6.96
CA MET A 1 -1.50 -3.45 -5.83
C MET A 1 -2.79 -4.25 -5.64
N VAL A 2 -3.93 -3.64 -5.30
CA VAL A 2 -5.17 -4.38 -4.98
C VAL A 2 -5.67 -5.26 -6.13
N ILE A 3 -5.63 -4.78 -7.38
CA ILE A 3 -5.94 -5.57 -8.58
C ILE A 3 -5.14 -6.89 -8.60
N THR A 4 -3.83 -6.83 -8.38
CA THR A 4 -2.98 -8.02 -8.37
C THR A 4 -3.29 -8.95 -7.20
N VAL A 5 -3.56 -8.40 -6.02
CA VAL A 5 -3.93 -9.20 -4.84
C VAL A 5 -5.25 -9.94 -5.09
N MET A 6 -6.25 -9.27 -5.67
CA MET A 6 -7.52 -9.91 -6.03
C MET A 6 -7.35 -10.96 -7.12
N ALA A 7 -6.45 -10.73 -8.09
CA ALA A 7 -6.14 -11.70 -9.13
C ALA A 7 -5.52 -13.00 -8.60
N ILE A 8 -4.88 -13.00 -7.42
CA ILE A 8 -4.33 -14.23 -6.83
C ILE A 8 -5.45 -15.18 -6.39
N GLY A 9 -6.56 -14.67 -5.83
CA GLY A 9 -7.63 -15.48 -5.25
C GLY A 9 -8.29 -16.51 -6.18
N PRO A 10 -8.77 -16.14 -7.37
CA PRO A 10 -9.44 -17.07 -8.28
C PRO A 10 -8.47 -17.97 -9.06
N ASN A 11 -7.16 -17.69 -9.03
CA ASN A 11 -6.17 -18.42 -9.80
C ASN A 11 -5.47 -19.50 -8.96
N LYS A 12 -5.19 -20.66 -9.58
CA LYS A 12 -4.38 -21.71 -8.95
C LYS A 12 -2.91 -21.29 -8.92
N VAL A 13 -2.53 -20.55 -7.88
CA VAL A 13 -1.14 -20.18 -7.62
C VAL A 13 -0.45 -21.31 -6.85
N ALA A 14 0.76 -21.67 -7.26
CA ALA A 14 1.57 -22.65 -6.55
C ALA A 14 1.80 -22.24 -5.08
N SER A 15 1.87 -23.22 -4.19
CA SER A 15 2.07 -22.96 -2.76
C SER A 15 3.32 -22.10 -2.53
N GLY A 16 3.21 -21.10 -1.65
CA GLY A 16 4.29 -20.16 -1.35
C GLY A 16 4.52 -19.03 -2.37
N PHE A 17 3.97 -19.13 -3.59
CA PHE A 17 4.16 -18.06 -4.60
C PHE A 17 3.26 -16.84 -4.38
N GLY A 18 2.13 -16.98 -3.69
CA GLY A 18 1.24 -15.85 -3.40
C GLY A 18 1.97 -14.67 -2.72
N PRO A 19 2.62 -14.89 -1.55
CA PRO A 19 3.42 -13.86 -0.90
C PRO A 19 4.58 -13.32 -1.77
N LEU A 20 5.25 -14.18 -2.55
CA LEU A 20 6.31 -13.76 -3.46
C LEU A 20 5.79 -12.79 -4.53
N ILE A 21 4.66 -13.10 -5.17
CA ILE A 21 4.01 -12.24 -6.16
C ILE A 21 3.67 -10.89 -5.54
N VAL A 22 3.06 -10.89 -4.34
CA VAL A 22 2.75 -9.64 -3.63
C VAL A 22 4.02 -8.83 -3.34
N GLY A 23 5.08 -9.48 -2.87
CA GLY A 23 6.37 -8.84 -2.61
C GLY A 23 6.99 -8.22 -3.86
N LEU A 24 6.98 -8.93 -4.99
CA LEU A 24 7.48 -8.42 -6.27
C LEU A 24 6.67 -7.23 -6.78
N VAL A 25 5.36 -7.21 -6.56
CA VAL A 25 4.50 -6.07 -6.91
C VAL A 25 4.84 -4.86 -6.04
N VAL A 26 5.02 -5.05 -4.72
CA VAL A 26 5.44 -3.97 -3.81
C VAL A 26 6.81 -3.42 -4.22
N LEU A 27 7.75 -4.30 -4.57
CA LEU A 27 9.07 -3.93 -5.08
C LEU A 27 8.96 -3.08 -6.36
N GLY A 28 8.18 -3.54 -7.34
CA GLY A 28 7.96 -2.83 -8.61
C GLY A 28 7.34 -1.45 -8.41
N VAL A 29 6.35 -1.33 -7.51
CA VAL A 29 5.77 -0.03 -7.13
C VAL A 29 6.80 0.86 -6.44
N GLY A 30 7.63 0.30 -5.56
CA GLY A 30 8.72 1.03 -4.91
C GLY A 30 9.72 1.60 -5.91
N PHE A 31 10.15 0.82 -6.89
CA PHE A 31 11.11 1.28 -7.90
C PHE A 31 10.51 2.27 -8.92
N SER A 32 9.24 2.09 -9.29
CA SER A 32 8.61 2.94 -10.31
C SER A 32 7.99 4.23 -9.76
N LEU A 33 7.40 4.17 -8.57
CA LEU A 33 6.57 5.25 -8.00
C LEU A 33 7.02 5.67 -6.59
N GLY A 34 8.08 5.07 -6.05
CA GLY A 34 8.52 5.35 -4.68
C GLY A 34 9.10 6.74 -4.47
N ALA A 35 9.73 7.34 -5.49
CA ALA A 35 10.41 8.63 -5.34
C ALA A 35 9.47 9.81 -5.02
N THR A 36 8.20 9.73 -5.40
CA THR A 36 7.25 10.84 -5.24
C THR A 36 6.62 10.92 -3.85
N THR A 37 6.40 9.77 -3.21
CA THR A 37 5.62 9.67 -1.95
C THR A 37 6.14 8.61 -0.96
N GLY A 38 7.26 7.95 -1.27
CA GLY A 38 7.77 6.83 -0.47
C GLY A 38 6.91 5.57 -0.55
N TYR A 39 6.05 5.46 -1.58
CA TYR A 39 5.11 4.34 -1.80
C TYR A 39 4.35 3.94 -0.52
N ALA A 40 3.81 4.93 0.20
CA ALA A 40 3.03 4.74 1.42
C ALA A 40 1.62 4.17 1.12
N ILE A 41 1.59 2.98 0.51
CA ILE A 41 0.40 2.31 -0.04
C ILE A 41 -0.41 1.53 1.01
N ASN A 42 -0.14 1.71 2.29
CA ASN A 42 -0.83 1.04 3.39
C ASN A 42 -0.91 1.99 4.60
N PRO A 43 -2.12 2.31 5.12
CA PRO A 43 -2.29 3.20 6.26
C PRO A 43 -1.53 2.75 7.51
N ALA A 44 -1.52 1.45 7.82
CA ALA A 44 -0.80 0.92 8.98
C ALA A 44 0.72 1.06 8.83
N ARG A 45 1.23 0.93 7.59
CA ARG A 45 2.66 1.06 7.25
C ARG A 45 3.19 2.49 7.41
N ASP A 46 2.30 3.49 7.38
CA ASP A 46 2.67 4.90 7.60
C ASP A 46 2.28 5.39 9.00
N LEU A 47 1.00 5.28 9.37
CA LEU A 47 0.45 5.89 10.57
C LEU A 47 1.03 5.31 11.86
N GLY A 48 1.22 3.98 11.92
CA GLY A 48 1.80 3.32 13.09
C GLY A 48 3.20 3.83 13.41
N PRO A 49 4.17 3.72 12.47
CA PRO A 49 5.51 4.29 12.65
C PRO A 49 5.49 5.80 12.93
N ARG A 50 4.58 6.56 12.34
CA ARG A 50 4.44 8.01 12.58
C ARG A 50 4.00 8.34 14.00
N ILE A 51 3.01 7.60 14.54
CA ILE A 51 2.58 7.73 15.94
C ILE A 51 3.77 7.43 16.87
N MET A 52 4.49 6.35 16.61
CA MET A 52 5.67 6.00 17.41
C MET A 52 6.76 7.07 17.32
N HIS A 53 7.04 7.61 16.13
CA HIS A 53 7.97 8.73 15.95
C HIS A 53 7.55 9.96 16.78
N ALA A 54 6.24 10.24 16.88
CA ALA A 54 5.75 11.36 17.68
C ALA A 54 5.94 11.14 19.19
N ILE A 55 5.70 9.93 19.69
CA ILE A 55 5.69 9.61 21.13
C ILE A 55 7.09 9.32 21.66
N LEU A 56 7.94 8.63 20.89
CA LEU A 56 9.24 8.17 21.39
C LEU A 56 10.22 9.35 21.59
N PRO A 57 11.01 9.35 22.68
CA PRO A 57 12.03 10.36 22.92
C PRO A 57 13.28 10.06 22.07
N ILE A 58 13.22 10.38 20.78
CA ILE A 58 14.34 10.20 19.84
C ILE A 58 15.20 11.47 19.83
N PRO A 59 16.50 11.41 20.19
CA PRO A 59 17.38 12.57 20.14
C PRO A 59 17.45 13.20 18.74
N ASN A 60 17.41 14.53 18.67
CA ASN A 60 17.48 15.29 17.41
C ASN A 60 16.40 14.93 16.37
N LYS A 61 15.24 14.39 16.79
CA LYS A 61 14.16 14.05 15.85
C LYS A 61 13.53 15.30 15.21
N GLY A 62 13.18 15.18 13.94
CA GLY A 62 12.45 16.22 13.21
C GLY A 62 10.95 16.23 13.51
N ASN A 63 10.20 16.99 12.72
CA ASN A 63 8.73 16.99 12.77
C ASN A 63 8.15 15.67 12.25
N SER A 64 7.06 15.17 12.85
CA SER A 64 6.35 13.96 12.41
C SER A 64 5.48 14.16 11.15
N ASN A 65 5.51 15.35 10.54
CA ASN A 65 4.82 15.72 9.31
C ASN A 65 3.31 15.42 9.32
N TRP A 66 2.62 15.87 10.39
CA TRP A 66 1.20 15.61 10.60
C TRP A 66 0.28 16.24 9.54
N SER A 67 0.67 17.36 8.93
CA SER A 67 -0.07 17.98 7.83
C SER A 67 -0.18 17.07 6.60
N TYR A 68 0.79 16.18 6.38
CA TYR A 68 0.79 15.19 5.30
C TYR A 68 0.18 13.83 5.71
N ALA A 69 0.07 13.55 7.01
CA ALA A 69 -0.23 12.21 7.55
C ALA A 69 -1.56 11.60 7.09
N TRP A 70 -2.54 12.43 6.72
CA TRP A 70 -3.82 11.93 6.22
C TRP A 70 -3.73 11.37 4.79
N ILE A 71 -2.73 11.79 3.99
CA ILE A 71 -2.58 11.36 2.60
C ILE A 71 -2.24 9.85 2.51
N PRO A 72 -1.24 9.32 3.25
CA PRO A 72 -0.98 7.88 3.34
C PRO A 72 -2.09 7.04 3.99
N VAL A 73 -3.12 7.68 4.55
CA VAL A 73 -4.29 6.99 5.12
C VAL A 73 -5.42 6.95 4.10
N VAL A 74 -5.89 8.11 3.68
CA VAL A 74 -7.05 8.23 2.78
C VAL A 74 -6.69 7.78 1.36
N GLY A 75 -5.53 8.17 0.86
CA GLY A 75 -5.08 7.84 -0.50
C GLY A 75 -5.09 6.33 -0.79
N PRO A 76 -4.42 5.50 0.04
CA PRO A 76 -4.44 4.05 -0.14
C PRO A 76 -5.81 3.40 0.04
N ILE A 77 -6.66 3.91 0.95
CA ILE A 77 -8.03 3.40 1.13
C ILE A 77 -8.84 3.64 -0.14
N VAL A 78 -8.86 4.87 -0.63
CA VAL A 78 -9.58 5.26 -1.85
C VAL A 78 -9.03 4.50 -3.05
N GLY A 79 -7.71 4.48 -3.24
CA GLY A 79 -7.07 3.75 -4.34
C GLY A 79 -7.30 2.24 -4.28
N GLY A 80 -7.37 1.66 -3.07
CA GLY A 80 -7.69 0.25 -2.87
C GLY A 80 -9.13 -0.09 -3.25
N ILE A 81 -10.09 0.74 -2.84
CA ILE A 81 -11.51 0.61 -3.21
C ILE A 81 -11.67 0.73 -4.73
N ILE A 82 -11.10 1.77 -5.33
CA ILE A 82 -11.14 1.97 -6.80
C ILE A 82 -10.52 0.77 -7.51
N GLY A 83 -9.36 0.30 -7.07
CA GLY A 83 -8.71 -0.87 -7.68
C GLY A 83 -9.57 -2.14 -7.60
N ALA A 84 -10.26 -2.36 -6.48
CA ALA A 84 -11.17 -3.50 -6.32
C ALA A 84 -12.40 -3.38 -7.23
N VAL A 85 -13.02 -2.20 -7.28
CA VAL A 85 -14.17 -1.93 -8.16
C VAL A 85 -13.76 -2.11 -9.63
N CYS A 86 -12.63 -1.55 -10.05
CA CYS A 86 -12.13 -1.72 -11.42
C CYS A 86 -11.90 -3.19 -11.77
N TYR A 87 -11.30 -3.98 -10.87
CA TYR A 87 -11.09 -5.41 -11.08
C TYR A 87 -12.42 -6.15 -11.31
N GLN A 88 -13.42 -5.87 -10.47
CA GLN A 88 -14.76 -6.48 -10.60
C GLN A 88 -15.48 -6.02 -11.86
N MET A 89 -15.44 -4.73 -12.20
CA MET A 89 -16.11 -4.21 -13.40
C MET A 89 -15.52 -4.81 -14.68
N ILE A 90 -14.19 -4.93 -14.76
CA ILE A 90 -13.54 -5.48 -15.97
C ILE A 90 -13.91 -6.95 -16.17
N LEU A 91 -13.99 -7.73 -15.08
CA LEU A 91 -14.18 -9.18 -15.16
C LEU A 91 -15.65 -9.65 -15.08
N ASN A 92 -16.56 -8.83 -14.54
CA ASN A 92 -17.98 -9.17 -14.45
C ASN A 92 -18.83 -8.56 -15.60
N VAL A 93 -18.29 -7.60 -16.35
CA VAL A 93 -18.94 -7.04 -17.56
C VAL A 93 -18.58 -7.85 -18.81
N MET A 94 -17.53 -8.67 -18.73
CA MET A 94 -17.18 -9.71 -19.71
C MET A 94 -17.83 -11.04 -19.35
#